data_AF-C5KF96-F1
#
_entry.id   AF-C5KF96-F1
#
_cell.length_a   1.000
_cell.length_b   1.000
_cell.length_c   1.000
_cell.angle_alpha   90.00
_cell.angle_beta   90.00
_cell.angle_gamma   90.00
#
_symmetry.space_group_name_H-M   'P 1'
#
loop_
_entity.id
_entity.type
_entity.pdbx_description
1 polymer ?
#
loop_
_entity_poly.entity_id
_entity_poly.type
_entity_poly.pdbx_seq_one_letter_code
_entity_poly.pdbx_strand_id
1 'polypeptide(L)'
;TETIIDYPPGSTASKRQCFRLAGVGYDVLGLHPESCLAADLVRRIAGRWKDSSWDEQVALKAEEAAAMNVASQVLATRSQPCQHS
;
A
#
# COMPACT_ATOMS: atom_id res chain seq x y z
N THR A 1 -7.77 10.40 -11.05
CA THR A 1 -6.76 11.06 -10.21
C THR A 1 -6.71 10.29 -8.90
N GLU A 2 -5.90 9.22 -8.84
CA GLU A 2 -5.72 8.52 -7.57
C GLU A 2 -4.83 9.39 -6.68
N THR A 3 -5.39 9.83 -5.57
CA THR A 3 -4.71 10.64 -4.58
C THR A 3 -3.54 9.83 -4.02
N ILE A 4 -2.32 10.34 -4.17
CA ILE A 4 -1.16 9.79 -3.43
C ILE A 4 -1.50 9.93 -1.95
N ILE A 5 -1.64 8.80 -1.25
CA ILE A 5 -1.91 8.79 0.18
C ILE A 5 -0.58 8.95 0.90
N ASP A 6 -0.43 10.07 1.59
CA ASP A 6 0.66 10.31 2.52
C ASP A 6 0.26 9.85 3.92
N TYR A 7 1.12 9.05 4.54
CA TYR A 7 0.98 8.45 5.86
C TYR A 7 2.01 9.11 6.79
N PRO A 8 1.70 10.25 7.43
CA PRO A 8 2.59 10.83 8.43
C PRO A 8 2.74 9.89 9.65
N PRO A 9 3.82 10.01 10.44
CA PRO A 9 3.97 9.22 11.67
C PRO A 9 2.78 9.41 12.61
N GLY A 10 2.25 8.31 13.15
CA GLY A 10 1.05 8.34 14.01
C GLY A 10 -0.28 8.46 13.26
N SER A 11 -0.26 8.52 11.92
CA SER A 11 -1.48 8.33 11.11
C SER A 11 -2.08 6.95 11.36
N THR A 12 -3.37 6.82 11.06
CA THR A 12 -4.09 5.55 11.23
C THR A 12 -4.44 4.96 9.88
N ALA A 13 -4.47 3.64 9.83
CA ALA A 13 -4.96 2.88 8.70
C ALA A 13 -5.70 1.64 9.19
N SER A 14 -6.69 1.20 8.42
CA SER A 14 -7.37 -0.08 8.63
C SER A 14 -6.85 -1.17 7.70
N LYS A 15 -7.01 -2.45 8.10
CA LYS A 15 -6.68 -3.58 7.23
C LYS A 15 -7.37 -3.45 5.88
N ARG A 16 -8.66 -3.06 5.85
CA ARG A 16 -9.41 -2.90 4.60
C ARG A 16 -8.75 -1.86 3.69
N GLN A 17 -8.29 -0.73 4.22
CA GLN A 17 -7.57 0.28 3.43
C GLN A 17 -6.26 -0.28 2.87
N CYS A 18 -5.44 -0.94 3.70
CA CYS A 18 -4.19 -1.56 3.28
C CYS A 18 -4.42 -2.61 2.18
N PHE A 19 -5.42 -3.48 2.31
CA PHE A 19 -5.70 -4.51 1.30
C PHE A 19 -6.27 -3.92 0.00
N ARG A 20 -7.06 -2.83 0.06
CA ARG A 20 -7.45 -2.09 -1.15
C ARG A 20 -6.24 -1.50 -1.85
N LEU A 21 -5.34 -0.84 -1.11
CA LEU A 21 -4.10 -0.29 -1.66
C LEU A 21 -3.23 -1.39 -2.30
N ALA A 22 -3.02 -2.50 -1.59
CA ALA A 22 -2.27 -3.64 -2.11
C ALA A 22 -2.93 -4.29 -3.34
N GLY A 23 -4.25 -4.13 -3.51
CA GLY A 23 -4.96 -4.56 -4.72
C GLY A 23 -4.48 -3.87 -5.99
N VAL A 24 -4.02 -2.62 -5.90
CA VAL A 24 -3.48 -1.85 -7.04
C VAL A 24 -2.22 -2.50 -7.61
N GLY A 25 -1.43 -3.17 -6.79
CA GLY A 25 -0.23 -3.89 -7.21
C GLY A 25 -0.48 -5.28 -7.79
N TYR A 26 -1.75 -5.69 -7.97
CA TYR A 26 -2.08 -6.98 -8.58
C TYR A 26 -1.70 -7.00 -10.06
N ASP A 27 -0.71 -7.79 -10.43
CA ASP A 27 -0.25 -7.94 -11.81
C ASP A 27 -0.22 -9.41 -12.21
N VAL A 28 -1.23 -9.85 -12.97
CA VAL A 28 -1.36 -11.23 -13.46
C VAL A 28 -0.20 -11.62 -14.37
N LEU A 29 0.33 -10.65 -15.13
CA LEU A 29 1.36 -10.89 -16.12
C LEU A 29 2.78 -10.76 -15.53
N GLY A 30 2.90 -10.28 -14.29
CA GLY A 30 4.18 -10.11 -13.61
C GLY A 30 5.13 -9.10 -14.27
N LEU A 31 4.58 -8.14 -15.01
CA LEU A 31 5.35 -7.13 -15.74
C LEU A 31 5.92 -6.04 -14.83
N HIS A 32 5.32 -5.84 -13.65
CA HIS A 32 5.68 -4.78 -12.71
C HIS A 32 6.08 -5.37 -11.34
N PRO A 33 7.28 -5.99 -11.24
CA PRO A 33 7.74 -6.64 -10.01
C PRO A 33 7.79 -5.66 -8.83
N GLU A 34 8.15 -4.40 -9.08
CA GLU A 34 8.16 -3.29 -8.11
C GLU A 34 6.78 -3.09 -7.45
N SER A 35 5.71 -3.12 -8.25
CA SER A 35 4.33 -2.95 -7.77
C SER A 35 3.87 -4.15 -6.95
N CYS A 36 4.23 -5.36 -7.37
CA CYS A 36 3.96 -6.58 -6.61
C CYS A 36 4.65 -6.54 -5.24
N LEU A 37 5.93 -6.12 -5.20
CA LEU A 37 6.71 -6.00 -3.97
C LEU A 37 6.11 -4.92 -3.05
N ALA A 38 5.71 -3.77 -3.59
CA ALA A 38 5.05 -2.71 -2.83
C ALA A 38 3.72 -3.18 -2.23
N ALA A 39 2.90 -3.92 -3.00
CA ALA A 39 1.66 -4.50 -2.48
C ALA A 39 1.92 -5.52 -1.37
N ASP A 40 2.93 -6.36 -1.50
CA ASP A 40 3.31 -7.32 -0.47
C ASP A 40 3.81 -6.64 0.80
N LEU A 41 4.55 -5.54 0.69
CA LEU A 41 4.97 -4.74 1.83
C LEU A 41 3.75 -4.23 2.62
N VAL A 42 2.75 -3.68 1.94
CA VAL A 42 1.49 -3.21 2.55
C VAL A 42 0.74 -4.36 3.23
N ARG A 43 0.64 -5.53 2.58
CA ARG A 43 0.00 -6.73 3.18
C ARG A 43 0.72 -7.19 4.44
N ARG A 44 2.06 -7.16 4.45
CA ARG A 44 2.85 -7.55 5.63
C ARG A 44 2.62 -6.61 6.80
N ILE A 45 2.53 -5.30 6.56
CA ILE A 45 2.21 -4.33 7.61
C ILE A 45 0.84 -4.65 8.23
N ALA A 46 -0.21 -4.75 7.40
CA ALA A 46 -1.56 -5.07 7.88
C ALA A 46 -1.66 -6.48 8.52
N GLY A 47 -0.85 -7.43 8.05
CA GLY A 47 -0.76 -8.79 8.58
C GLY A 47 -0.19 -8.86 9.99
N ARG A 48 0.52 -7.83 10.47
CA ARG A 48 0.99 -7.75 11.86
C ARG A 48 -0.12 -7.43 12.85
N TRP A 49 -1.23 -6.84 12.40
CA TRP A 49 -2.33 -6.43 13.27
C TRP A 49 -3.31 -7.57 13.55
N LYS A 50 -2.82 -8.72 14.01
CA LYS A 50 -3.60 -9.97 14.10
C LYS A 50 -4.94 -9.82 14.82
N ASP A 51 -4.94 -9.07 15.92
CA ASP A 51 -6.10 -8.92 16.80
C ASP A 51 -7.06 -7.78 16.38
N SER A 52 -6.67 -6.96 15.40
CA SER A 52 -7.52 -5.88 14.89
C SER A 52 -8.59 -6.39 13.92
N SER A 53 -9.77 -5.76 13.93
CA SER A 53 -10.80 -6.02 12.93
C SER A 53 -10.48 -5.38 11.56
N TRP A 54 -11.26 -5.68 10.54
CA TRP A 54 -11.01 -5.19 9.18
C TRP A 54 -11.06 -3.66 9.03
N ASP A 55 -11.95 -3.02 9.80
CA ASP A 55 -12.27 -1.60 9.69
C ASP A 55 -11.75 -0.78 10.89
N GLU A 56 -11.13 -1.45 11.86
CA GLU A 56 -10.47 -0.81 13.00
C GLU A 56 -9.28 0.04 12.55
N GLN A 57 -9.18 1.24 13.13
CA GLN A 57 -8.12 2.18 12.85
C GLN A 57 -6.90 1.87 13.73
N VAL A 58 -5.82 1.41 13.12
CA VAL A 58 -4.57 1.09 13.80
C VAL A 58 -3.56 2.20 13.54
N ALA A 59 -2.95 2.73 14.61
CA ALA A 59 -1.90 3.73 14.50
C ALA A 59 -0.63 3.11 13.90
N LEU A 60 -0.12 3.72 12.85
CA LEU A 60 1.12 3.32 12.19
C LEU A 60 2.33 3.79 13.02
N LYS A 61 3.25 2.86 13.29
CA LYS A 61 4.58 3.23 13.79
C LYS A 61 5.34 4.04 12.74
N ALA A 62 6.34 4.82 13.13
CA ALA A 62 7.11 5.66 12.22
C ALA A 62 7.70 4.88 11.02
N GLU A 63 8.24 3.69 11.26
CA GLU A 63 8.77 2.81 10.21
C GLU A 63 7.67 2.27 9.27
N GLU A 64 6.47 2.00 9.82
CA GLU A 64 5.34 1.51 9.04
C GLU A 64 4.77 2.61 8.16
N ALA A 65 4.65 3.82 8.70
CA ALA A 65 4.26 5.02 7.97
C ALA A 65 5.23 5.30 6.81
N ALA A 66 6.54 5.26 7.06
CA ALA A 66 7.56 5.41 6.02
C ALA A 66 7.46 4.32 4.94
N ALA A 67 7.29 3.06 5.34
CA ALA A 67 7.12 1.95 4.40
C ALA A 67 5.82 2.05 3.57
N MET A 68 4.72 2.47 4.20
CA MET A 68 3.45 2.73 3.52
C MET A 68 3.58 3.85 2.49
N ASN A 69 4.33 4.91 2.79
CA ASN A 69 4.61 6.00 1.85
C ASN A 69 5.43 5.58 0.63
N VAL A 70 6.47 4.78 0.84
CA VAL A 70 7.24 4.23 -0.28
C VAL A 70 6.36 3.33 -1.15
N ALA A 71 5.58 2.46 -0.53
CA ALA A 71 4.68 1.57 -1.26
C ALA A 71 3.59 2.35 -2.03
N SER A 72 2.98 3.37 -1.41
CA SER A 72 1.92 4.16 -2.05
C SER A 72 2.44 4.92 -3.27
N GLN A 73 3.67 5.44 -3.23
CA GLN A 73 4.31 6.10 -4.38
C GLN A 73 4.57 5.13 -5.54
N VAL A 74 5.11 3.95 -5.26
CA VAL A 74 5.36 2.93 -6.29
C VAL A 74 4.04 2.50 -6.94
N LEU A 75 3.02 2.23 -6.12
CA LEU A 75 1.70 1.82 -6.61
C LEU A 75 0.99 2.92 -7.40
N ALA A 76 1.17 4.19 -7.02
CA ALA A 76 0.62 5.32 -7.76
C ALA A 76 1.24 5.48 -9.16
N THR A 77 2.50 5.07 -9.36
CA THR A 77 3.17 5.12 -10.68
C THR A 77 2.43 4.29 -11.73
N ARG A 78 1.75 3.21 -11.33
CA ARG A 78 0.95 2.36 -12.23
C ARG A 78 -0.33 3.02 -12.72
N SER A 79 -0.81 4.07 -12.05
CA SER A 79 -2.00 4.81 -12.51
C SER A 79 -1.74 5.65 -13.77
N GLN A 80 -0.48 5.73 -14.22
CA GLN A 80 -0.13 6.38 -15.49
C GLN A 80 -0.23 5.41 -16.67
N PRO A 81 -0.69 5.87 -17.84
CA PRO A 81 -0.72 5.03 -19.04
C PRO A 81 0.67 4.46 -19.33
N CYS A 82 0.75 3.17 -19.67
CA CYS A 82 1.97 2.57 -20.18
C CYS A 82 2.44 3.38 -21.40
N GLN A 83 3.58 4.07 -21.29
CA GLN A 83 4.21 4.70 -22.44
C GLN A 83 4.81 3.58 -23.30
N HIS A 84 4.07 3.11 -24.29
CA HIS A 84 4.66 2.33 -25.38
C HIS A 84 5.47 3.29 -26.25
N SER A 85 6.79 3.31 -26.05
CA SER A 85 7.76 3.91 -26.98
C SER A 85 8.19 2.88 -28.02
#